data_AF-A0A8H4HBX4-F1
#
_entry.id   AF-A0A8H4HBX4-F1
#
_cell.length_a   1.000
_cell.length_b   1.000
_cell.length_c   1.000
_cell.angle_alpha   90.00
_cell.angle_beta   90.00
_cell.angle_gamma   90.00
#
_symmetry.space_group_name_H-M   'P 1'
#
loop_
_entity.id
_entity.type
_entity.pdbx_description
1 polymer ?
#
loop_
_entity_poly.entity_id
_entity_poly.type
_entity_poly.pdbx_seq_one_letter_code
_entity_poly.pdbx_strand_id
1 'polypeptide(L)'
;METLRRAYGIAEPVRRGMELKIVRDGTFRPAVLEGNKGGNVHEDILVLGGRDTEIGWEDIFQGDEFREPPSFHDEMEKRLRVEF
;
A
#
# COMPACT_ATOMS: atom_id res chain seq x y z
N MET A 1 -1.75 15.56 -6.13
CA MET A 1 -2.34 15.82 -7.48
C MET A 1 -2.44 17.30 -7.82
N GLU A 2 -2.41 18.21 -6.84
CA GLU A 2 -2.47 19.64 -7.11
C GLU A 2 -1.26 20.20 -7.87
N THR A 3 -0.06 19.70 -7.60
CA THR A 3 1.17 20.12 -8.29
C THR A 3 1.10 19.84 -9.79
N LEU A 4 0.66 18.64 -10.19
CA LEU A 4 0.41 18.29 -11.59
C LEU A 4 -0.67 19.17 -12.21
N ARG A 5 -1.75 19.42 -11.47
CA ARG A 5 -2.82 20.30 -11.94
C ARG A 5 -2.33 21.72 -12.21
N ARG A 6 -1.44 22.25 -11.37
CA ARG A 6 -0.86 23.59 -11.52
C ARG A 6 0.13 23.66 -12.68
N ALA A 7 0.94 22.62 -12.90
CA ALA A 7 1.96 22.62 -13.94
C ALA A 7 1.42 22.26 -15.34
N TYR A 8 0.45 21.35 -15.43
CA TYR A 8 0.03 20.73 -16.69
C TYR A 8 -1.48 20.77 -16.92
N GLY A 9 -2.23 21.48 -16.07
CA GLY A 9 -3.68 21.57 -16.16
C GLY A 9 -4.38 20.27 -15.73
N ILE A 10 -5.68 20.16 -16.04
CA ILE A 10 -6.53 19.07 -15.52
C ILE A 10 -6.29 17.72 -16.22
N ALA A 11 -5.72 17.72 -17.42
CA ALA A 11 -5.50 16.50 -18.19
C ALA A 11 -4.52 15.54 -17.51
N GLU A 12 -3.41 16.05 -16.95
CA GLU A 12 -2.38 15.22 -16.30
C GLU A 12 -2.89 14.49 -15.05
N PRO A 13 -3.55 15.15 -14.08
CA PRO A 13 -4.16 14.44 -12.95
C PRO A 13 -5.15 13.36 -13.36
N VAL A 14 -5.96 13.61 -14.39
CA VAL A 14 -6.96 12.64 -14.87
C VAL A 14 -6.25 11.44 -15.49
N ARG A 15 -5.32 11.67 -16.42
CA ARG A 15 -4.52 10.63 -17.05
C ARG A 15 -3.79 9.78 -16.02
N ARG A 16 -3.11 10.41 -15.06
CA ARG A 16 -2.35 9.72 -14.02
C ARG A 16 -3.24 8.91 -13.07
N GLY A 17 -4.44 9.41 -12.77
CA GLY A 17 -5.45 8.64 -12.05
C GLY A 17 -5.90 7.39 -12.82
N MET A 18 -6.07 7.48 -14.14
CA MET A 18 -6.42 6.34 -14.98
C MET A 18 -5.29 5.32 -15.08
N GLU A 19 -4.04 5.78 -15.25
CA GLU A 19 -2.86 4.92 -15.29
C GLU A 19 -2.68 4.15 -13.97
N LEU A 20 -2.81 4.82 -12.82
CA LEU A 20 -2.79 4.18 -11.50
C LEU A 20 -3.89 3.13 -11.33
N LYS A 21 -5.10 3.41 -11.83
CA LYS A 21 -6.20 2.45 -11.79
C LYS A 21 -5.87 1.19 -12.60
N ILE A 22 -5.39 1.35 -13.83
CA ILE A 22 -5.01 0.23 -14.70
C ILE A 22 -3.92 -0.62 -14.04
N VAL A 23 -2.91 0.03 -13.45
CA VAL A 23 -1.84 -0.67 -12.73
C VAL A 23 -2.43 -1.49 -11.59
N ARG A 24 -3.23 -0.89 -10.70
CA ARG A 24 -3.86 -1.59 -9.57
C ARG A 24 -4.71 -2.77 -10.00
N ASP A 25 -5.55 -2.58 -11.01
CA ASP A 25 -6.46 -3.61 -11.53
C ASP A 25 -5.69 -4.75 -12.25
N GLY A 26 -4.52 -4.44 -12.82
CA GLY A 26 -3.69 -5.38 -13.58
C GLY A 26 -2.57 -6.05 -12.77
N THR A 27 -2.24 -5.56 -11.58
CA THR A 27 -1.15 -6.15 -10.78
C THR A 27 -1.55 -7.50 -10.22
N PHE A 28 -0.65 -8.47 -10.42
CA PHE A 28 -0.71 -9.77 -9.76
C PHE A 28 0.56 -10.00 -8.97
N ARG A 29 0.41 -10.28 -7.67
CA ARG A 29 1.52 -10.69 -6.81
C ARG A 29 1.15 -11.98 -6.08
N PRO A 30 1.94 -13.06 -6.24
CA PRO A 30 1.69 -14.31 -5.54
C PRO A 30 1.61 -14.12 -4.02
N ALA A 31 0.72 -14.84 -3.35
CA ALA A 31 0.55 -14.76 -1.89
C ALA A 31 1.83 -15.12 -1.10
N VAL A 32 2.71 -15.96 -1.68
CA VAL A 32 4.02 -16.30 -1.09
C VAL A 32 4.96 -15.09 -1.01
N LEU A 33 4.72 -14.04 -1.81
CA LEU A 33 5.40 -12.76 -1.76
C LEU A 33 4.52 -11.70 -1.06
N GLU A 34 3.81 -12.12 -0.02
CA GLU A 34 2.92 -11.29 0.83
C GLU A 34 1.66 -10.74 0.12
N GLY A 35 1.38 -11.19 -1.11
CA GLY A 35 0.19 -10.79 -1.86
C GLY A 35 0.12 -9.27 -2.05
N ASN A 36 -1.03 -8.66 -1.74
CA ASN A 36 -1.23 -7.21 -1.87
C ASN A 36 -0.64 -6.37 -0.72
N LYS A 37 0.07 -6.98 0.23
CA LYS A 37 0.72 -6.23 1.33
C LYS A 37 2.06 -5.60 0.91
N GLY A 38 2.72 -6.13 -0.11
CA GLY A 38 3.94 -5.53 -0.66
C GLY A 38 3.64 -4.33 -1.57
N GLY A 39 4.54 -3.34 -1.56
CA GLY A 39 4.51 -2.22 -2.51
C GLY A 39 4.56 -2.67 -3.98
N ASN A 40 4.06 -1.80 -4.87
CA ASN A 40 3.99 -2.05 -6.31
C ASN A 40 4.86 -1.04 -7.05
N VAL A 41 5.97 -1.51 -7.63
CA VAL A 41 6.93 -0.65 -8.34
C VAL A 41 6.26 0.22 -9.43
N HIS A 42 5.23 -0.30 -10.09
CA HIS A 42 4.51 0.47 -11.11
C HIS A 42 3.65 1.57 -10.50
N GLU A 43 3.13 1.37 -9.28
CA GLU A 43 2.48 2.45 -8.53
C GLU A 43 3.52 3.46 -8.05
N ASP A 44 4.69 3.02 -7.56
CA ASP A 44 5.73 3.89 -7.02
C ASP A 44 6.29 4.86 -8.08
N ILE A 45 6.42 4.40 -9.33
CA ILE A 45 6.77 5.23 -10.50
C ILE A 45 5.67 6.28 -10.77
N LEU A 46 4.40 5.90 -10.64
CA LEU A 46 3.25 6.74 -10.99
C LEU A 46 2.82 7.69 -9.84
N VAL A 47 3.21 7.41 -8.60
CA VAL A 47 2.96 8.29 -7.46
C VAL A 47 3.72 9.60 -7.62
N LEU A 48 3.14 10.67 -7.08
CA LEU A 48 3.73 12.00 -7.06
C LEU A 48 5.03 11.99 -6.24
N GLY A 49 6.16 11.86 -6.93
CA GLY A 49 7.49 11.86 -6.33
C GLY A 49 8.51 11.02 -7.10
N GLY A 50 8.09 10.03 -7.89
CA GLY A 50 9.03 9.09 -8.52
C GLY A 50 9.81 8.35 -7.43
N ARG A 51 9.10 7.66 -6.53
CA ARG A 51 9.73 6.93 -5.43
C ARG A 51 10.40 5.64 -5.89
N ASP A 52 10.42 5.36 -7.19
CA ASP A 52 11.06 4.18 -7.78
C ASP A 52 12.57 4.11 -7.54
N THR A 53 13.20 5.26 -7.24
CA THR A 53 14.63 5.35 -6.92
C THR A 53 14.94 5.59 -5.45
N GLU A 54 13.93 5.67 -4.59
CA GLU A 54 14.08 5.97 -3.17
C GLU A 54 13.56 4.82 -2.31
N ILE A 55 14.22 4.55 -1.17
CA ILE A 55 13.74 3.59 -0.18
C ILE A 55 13.73 4.25 1.20
N GLY A 56 12.56 4.24 1.83
CA GLY A 56 12.33 4.71 3.19
C GLY A 56 12.27 3.57 4.19
N TRP A 57 12.24 3.93 5.48
CA TRP A 57 12.05 2.95 6.55
C TRP A 57 10.65 2.34 6.52
N GLU A 58 9.65 3.12 6.11
CA GLU A 58 8.26 2.72 5.96
C GLU A 58 8.04 1.64 4.88
N ASP A 59 8.97 1.52 3.92
CA ASP A 59 8.90 0.51 2.86
C ASP A 59 9.38 -0.87 3.36
N ILE A 60 10.18 -0.88 4.43
CA ILE A 60 10.76 -2.08 5.07
C ILE A 60 9.95 -2.48 6.31
N PHE A 61 9.47 -1.50 7.06
CA PHE A 61 8.71 -1.67 8.30
C PHE A 61 7.28 -1.20 8.11
N GLN A 62 6.39 -2.14 7.81
CA GLN A 62 4.96 -1.93 7.60
C GLN A 62 4.15 -1.93 8.90
N GLY A 63 4.79 -2.08 10.06
CA GLY A 63 4.21 -1.85 11.38
C GLY A 63 3.76 -3.10 12.13
N ASP A 64 3.94 -4.29 11.54
CA ASP A 64 3.62 -5.57 12.19
C ASP A 64 4.88 -6.33 12.65
N GLU A 65 6.07 -5.82 12.36
CA GLU A 65 7.35 -6.53 12.58
C GLU A 65 7.73 -6.62 14.06
N PHE A 66 7.27 -5.65 14.87
CA PHE A 66 7.47 -5.61 16.31
C PHE A 66 6.22 -5.97 17.10
N ARG A 67 5.13 -6.36 16.41
CA ARG A 67 3.93 -6.80 17.10
C ARG A 67 4.22 -8.11 17.80
N GLU A 68 4.10 -8.13 19.12
CA GLU A 68 4.19 -9.38 19.87
C GLU A 68 3.14 -10.37 19.33
N PRO A 69 3.53 -11.62 19.05
CA PRO A 69 2.57 -12.63 18.63
C PRO A 69 1.49 -12.76 19.71
N PRO A 70 0.21 -12.90 19.31
CA PRO A 70 -0.89 -12.97 20.26
C PRO A 70 -0.63 -14.07 21.29
N SER A 71 -0.81 -13.74 22.57
CA SER A 71 -0.71 -14.71 23.65
C SER A 71 -1.91 -15.66 23.59
N PHE A 72 -1.79 -16.80 24.29
CA PHE A 72 -2.89 -17.75 24.42
C PHE A 72 -4.19 -17.09 24.95
N HIS A 73 -4.07 -16.11 25.85
CA HIS A 73 -5.20 -15.37 26.38
C HIS A 73 -5.87 -14.48 25.32
N ASP A 74 -5.08 -13.81 24.47
CA ASP A 74 -5.60 -12.99 23.37
C ASP A 74 -6.37 -13.82 22.34
N GLU A 75 -5.88 -15.04 22.05
CA GLU A 75 -6.57 -15.97 21.17
C GLU A 75 -7.89 -16.47 21.77
N MET A 76 -7.90 -16.76 23.07
CA MET A 76 -9.11 -17.18 23.77
C MET A 76 -10.16 -16.06 23.80
N GLU A 77 -9.78 -14.83 24.15
CA GLU A 77 -10.70 -13.69 24.21
C GLU A 77 -11.33 -13.38 22.85
N LYS A 78 -10.53 -13.40 21.79
CA LYS A 78 -11.02 -13.21 20.41
C LYS A 78 -12.00 -14.30 19.98
N ARG A 79 -11.78 -15.55 20.39
CA ARG A 79 -12.66 -16.68 20.07
C ARG A 79 -13.92 -16.70 20.93
N LEU A 80 -13.84 -16.25 22.18
CA LEU A 80 -14.94 -16.34 23.13
C LEU A 80 -15.90 -15.15 23.12
N ARG A 81 -15.55 -14.01 22.48
CA ARG A 81 -16.34 -12.76 22.39
C ARG A 81 -17.41 -12.67 23.48
N VAL A 82 -16.97 -12.37 24.70
CA VAL A 82 -17.91 -12.08 25.79
C VAL A 82 -18.38 -10.65 25.57
N GLU A 83 -19.47 -10.51 24.81
CA GLU A 83 -20.24 -9.27 24.75
C GLU A 83 -20.95 -9.14 26.11
N PHE A 84 -20.60 -8.10 26.86
CA PHE A 84 -21.40 -7.58 27.97
C PHE A 84 -22.27 -6.43 27.46
#